data_AF-A0A930FGJ3-F1
#
_entry.id   AF-A0A930FGJ3-F1
#
_cell.length_a   1.000
_cell.length_b   1.000
_cell.length_c   1.000
_cell.angle_alpha   90.00
_cell.angle_beta   90.00
_cell.angle_gamma   90.00
#
_symmetry.space_group_name_H-M   'P 1'
#
loop_
_entity.id
_entity.type
_entity.pdbx_description
1 polymer ?
#
loop_
_entity_poly.entity_id
_entity_poly.type
_entity_poly.pdbx_seq_one_letter_code
_entity_poly.pdbx_strand_id
1 'polypeptide(L)'
;MFYISVILLAALIAVQIAKKSGIPSLMLFLSLGIISSLIGFNFEDYQFAENFSKIALLIIIFYGGFGTNWKAGRTVVIESLILSTIGVILTSLLTGVLIHFILRFGWIESLLIGSIIGSTDYASVSN
;
A
#
# COMPACT_ATOMS: atom_id res chain seq x y z
N MET A 1 -23.80 -0.81 -8.41
CA MET A 1 -23.14 -1.85 -9.25
C MET A 1 -22.53 -1.30 -10.53
N PHE A 2 -23.26 -0.52 -11.36
CA PHE A 2 -22.70 0.04 -12.60
C PHE A 2 -21.38 0.83 -12.41
N TYR A 3 -21.31 1.68 -11.39
CA TYR A 3 -20.11 2.47 -11.09
C TYR A 3 -18.87 1.61 -10.75
N ILE A 4 -19.06 0.55 -9.96
CA ILE A 4 -17.99 -0.38 -9.59
C ILE A 4 -17.45 -1.05 -10.86
N SER A 5 -18.33 -1.45 -11.78
CA SER A 5 -17.94 -2.05 -13.05
C SER A 5 -17.15 -1.08 -13.93
N VAL A 6 -17.57 0.19 -14.04
CA VAL A 6 -16.84 1.21 -14.81
C VAL A 6 -15.44 1.45 -14.23
N ILE A 7 -15.33 1.58 -12.91
CA ILE A 7 -14.05 1.78 -12.23
C ILE A 7 -13.13 0.56 -12.40
N LEU A 8 -13.65 -0.66 -12.24
CA LEU A 8 -12.87 -1.88 -12.46
C LEU A 8 -12.39 -2.00 -13.90
N LEU A 9 -13.24 -1.66 -14.87
CA LEU A 9 -12.89 -1.71 -16.29
C LEU A 9 -11.81 -0.67 -16.64
N ALA A 10 -11.93 0.54 -16.08
CA ALA A 10 -10.90 1.56 -16.18
C ALA A 10 -9.57 1.13 -15.53
N ALA A 11 -9.63 0.48 -14.35
CA ALA A 11 -8.45 -0.06 -13.68
C ALA A 11 -7.76 -1.15 -14.50
N LEU A 12 -8.52 -2.05 -15.15
CA LEU A 12 -7.95 -3.06 -16.05
C LEU A 12 -7.24 -2.44 -17.26
N ILE A 13 -7.83 -1.40 -17.86
CA ILE A 13 -7.18 -0.65 -18.94
C ILE A 13 -5.91 0.02 -18.43
N ALA A 14 -5.95 0.62 -17.24
CA ALA A 14 -4.77 1.24 -16.62
C ALA A 14 -3.63 0.24 -16.40
N VAL A 15 -3.93 -0.99 -15.96
CA VAL A 15 -2.93 -2.08 -15.84
C VAL A 15 -2.30 -2.42 -17.19
N GLN A 16 -3.09 -2.51 -18.26
CA GLN A 16 -2.60 -2.78 -19.60
C GLN A 16 -1.64 -1.67 -20.09
N ILE A 17 -1.99 -0.41 -19.81
CA ILE A 17 -1.16 0.76 -20.14
C ILE A 17 0.13 0.78 -19.31
N ALA A 18 0.05 0.47 -18.00
CA ALA A 18 1.19 0.37 -17.09
C ALA A 18 2.25 -0.59 -17.64
N LYS A 19 1.79 -1.80 -18.01
CA LYS A 19 2.64 -2.87 -18.52
C LYS A 19 3.36 -2.50 -19.82
N LYS A 20 2.71 -1.72 -20.69
CA LYS A 20 3.29 -1.29 -21.98
C LYS A 20 4.22 -0.08 -21.84
N SER A 21 3.97 0.80 -20.87
CA SER A 21 4.67 2.10 -20.73
C SER A 21 5.80 2.07 -19.70
N GLY A 22 5.96 0.99 -18.93
CA GLY A 22 6.97 0.87 -17.87
C GLY A 22 6.69 1.72 -16.63
N ILE A 23 5.50 2.31 -16.53
CA ILE A 23 5.08 3.15 -15.40
C ILE A 23 4.60 2.24 -14.26
N PRO A 24 4.97 2.49 -12.99
CA PRO A 24 4.46 1.74 -11.86
C PRO A 24 2.93 1.78 -11.79
N SER A 25 2.30 0.61 -11.67
CA SER A 25 0.84 0.45 -11.61
C SER A 25 0.20 1.27 -10.49
N LEU A 26 0.89 1.40 -9.36
CA LEU A 26 0.44 2.21 -8.21
C LEU A 26 0.15 3.67 -8.60
N MET A 27 1.03 4.31 -9.38
CA MET A 27 0.83 5.71 -9.78
C MET A 27 -0.42 5.87 -10.66
N LEU A 28 -0.68 4.87 -11.50
CA LEU A 28 -1.87 4.86 -12.37
C LEU A 28 -3.15 4.64 -11.57
N PHE A 29 -3.16 3.76 -10.56
CA PHE A 29 -4.32 3.59 -9.69
C PHE A 29 -4.61 4.83 -8.84
N LEU A 30 -3.57 5.47 -8.29
CA LEU A 30 -3.72 6.70 -7.51
C LEU A 30 -4.30 7.84 -8.36
N SER A 31 -3.74 8.07 -9.55
CA SER A 31 -4.22 9.09 -10.48
C SER A 31 -5.65 8.82 -10.94
N LEU A 32 -6.00 7.56 -11.24
CA LEU A 32 -7.36 7.18 -11.61
C LEU A 32 -8.36 7.50 -10.50
N GLY A 33 -8.02 7.22 -9.23
CA GLY A 33 -8.86 7.56 -8.08
C GLY A 33 -9.10 9.07 -7.93
N ILE A 34 -8.03 9.86 -8.03
CA ILE A 34 -8.11 11.33 -7.94
C ILE A 34 -8.95 11.91 -9.09
N ILE A 35 -8.72 11.46 -10.33
CA ILE A 35 -9.47 11.91 -11.51
C ILE A 35 -10.95 11.50 -11.40
N SER A 36 -11.23 10.29 -10.92
CA SER A 36 -12.60 9.82 -10.72
C SER A 36 -13.36 10.74 -9.75
N SER A 37 -12.74 11.13 -8.63
CA SER A 37 -13.35 12.07 -7.68
C SER A 37 -13.58 13.45 -8.32
N LEU A 38 -12.63 13.96 -9.12
CA LEU A 38 -12.76 15.25 -9.82
C LEU A 38 -13.89 15.27 -10.86
N ILE A 39 -14.22 14.13 -11.47
CA ILE A 39 -15.32 14.00 -12.45
C ILE A 39 -16.70 13.95 -11.73
N GLY A 40 -16.72 13.97 -10.40
CA GLY A 40 -17.95 13.97 -9.59
C GLY A 40 -18.36 12.58 -9.09
N PHE A 41 -17.51 11.56 -9.26
CA PHE A 41 -17.72 10.27 -8.61
C PHE A 41 -17.21 10.33 -7.17
N ASN A 42 -18.03 10.88 -6.28
CA ASN A 42 -17.74 10.89 -4.85
C ASN A 42 -18.16 9.55 -4.24
N PHE A 43 -17.17 8.81 -3.75
CA PHE A 43 -17.38 7.58 -2.99
C PHE A 43 -17.36 7.93 -1.50
N GLU A 44 -18.52 7.94 -0.86
CA GLU A 44 -18.69 8.37 0.55
C GLU A 44 -18.92 7.21 1.53
N ASP A 45 -18.95 5.96 1.04
CA ASP A 45 -19.16 4.78 1.89
C ASP A 45 -17.85 4.25 2.47
N TYR A 46 -17.35 4.96 3.49
CA TYR A 46 -16.12 4.59 4.19
C TYR A 46 -16.20 3.19 4.83
N GLN A 47 -17.38 2.77 5.31
CA GLN A 47 -17.55 1.48 5.95
C GLN A 47 -17.39 0.33 4.94
N PHE A 48 -17.95 0.49 3.74
CA PHE A 48 -17.74 -0.45 2.64
C PHE A 48 -16.26 -0.48 2.24
N ALA A 49 -15.61 0.68 2.06
CA ALA A 49 -14.19 0.72 1.70
C ALA A 49 -13.31 0.03 2.75
N GLU A 50 -13.57 0.27 4.04
CA GLU A 50 -12.82 -0.36 5.13
C GLU A 50 -13.00 -1.89 5.11
N ASN A 51 -14.24 -2.37 5.04
CA ASN A 51 -14.53 -3.80 5.04
C ASN A 51 -13.95 -4.51 3.80
N PHE A 52 -14.08 -3.88 2.63
CA PHE A 52 -13.51 -4.39 1.39
C PHE A 52 -11.98 -4.41 1.45
N SER A 53 -11.36 -3.34 1.94
CA SER A 53 -9.89 -3.24 2.06
C SER A 53 -9.34 -4.27 3.04
N LYS A 54 -10.01 -4.55 4.15
CA LYS A 54 -9.61 -5.62 5.09
C LYS A 54 -9.60 -6.99 4.42
N ILE A 55 -10.66 -7.32 3.68
CA ILE A 55 -10.75 -8.60 2.96
C ILE A 55 -9.68 -8.68 1.86
N ALA A 56 -9.50 -7.60 1.09
CA ALA A 56 -8.48 -7.52 0.06
C ALA A 56 -7.07 -7.68 0.64
N LEU A 57 -6.75 -6.97 1.73
CA LEU A 57 -5.46 -7.03 2.40
C LEU A 57 -5.17 -8.45 2.94
N LEU A 58 -6.18 -9.12 3.51
CA LEU A 58 -6.06 -10.51 3.94
C LEU A 58 -5.65 -11.41 2.77
N ILE A 59 -6.33 -11.28 1.62
CA ILE A 59 -6.03 -12.07 0.42
C ILE A 59 -4.61 -11.76 -0.10
N ILE A 60 -4.22 -10.47 -0.15
CA ILE A 60 -2.90 -10.04 -0.66
C ILE A 60 -1.78 -10.59 0.23
N ILE A 61 -1.88 -10.45 1.56
CA ILE A 61 -0.88 -10.96 2.50
C ILE A 61 -0.83 -12.49 2.43
N PHE A 62 -1.98 -13.16 2.37
CA PHE A 62 -2.03 -14.61 2.23
C PHE A 62 -1.35 -15.09 0.95
N TYR A 63 -1.64 -14.47 -0.19
CA TYR A 63 -1.04 -14.82 -1.47
C TYR A 63 0.47 -14.55 -1.50
N GLY A 64 0.90 -13.40 -0.98
CA GLY A 64 2.32 -13.06 -0.87
C GLY A 64 3.10 -14.05 -0.01
N GLY A 65 2.52 -14.47 1.12
CA GLY A 65 3.12 -15.50 1.97
C GLY A 65 3.13 -16.89 1.33
N PHE A 66 1.99 -17.32 0.76
CA PHE A 66 1.83 -18.66 0.17
C PHE A 66 2.72 -18.88 -1.07
N GLY A 67 2.92 -17.85 -1.88
CA GLY A 67 3.76 -17.91 -3.08
C GLY A 67 5.27 -17.90 -2.79
N THR A 68 5.70 -17.68 -1.55
CA THR A 68 7.11 -17.53 -1.21
C THR A 68 7.84 -18.88 -1.16
N ASN A 69 8.92 -19.02 -1.94
CA ASN A 69 9.73 -20.23 -1.94
C ASN A 69 10.52 -20.34 -0.62
N TRP A 70 10.05 -21.23 0.27
CA TRP A 70 10.66 -21.48 1.56
C TRP A 70 12.15 -21.86 1.49
N LYS A 71 12.57 -22.62 0.47
CA LYS A 71 13.96 -23.05 0.31
C LYS A 71 14.89 -21.88 -0.01
N ALA A 72 14.43 -20.93 -0.83
CA ALA A 72 15.19 -19.72 -1.14
C ALA A 72 15.18 -18.73 0.05
N GLY A 73 14.02 -18.58 0.69
CA GLY A 73 13.87 -17.69 1.84
C GLY A 73 14.69 -18.11 3.06
N ARG A 74 14.82 -19.42 3.32
CA ARG A 74 15.52 -19.96 4.51
C ARG A 74 16.95 -19.43 4.68
N THR A 75 17.67 -19.21 3.59
CA THR A 75 19.07 -18.74 3.60
C THR A 75 19.22 -17.31 4.15
N VAL A 76 18.16 -16.49 4.06
CA VAL A 76 18.17 -15.07 4.44
C VAL A 76 17.13 -14.74 5.53
N VAL A 77 16.72 -15.73 6.32
CA VAL A 77 15.67 -15.56 7.34
C VAL A 77 16.12 -14.61 8.45
N ILE A 78 17.39 -14.65 8.84
CA ILE A 78 17.90 -13.82 9.95
C ILE A 78 17.89 -12.35 9.53
N GLU A 79 18.42 -12.06 8.35
CA GLU A 79 18.47 -10.72 7.77
C GLU A 79 17.05 -10.16 7.55
N SER A 80 16.14 -10.99 7.02
CA SER A 80 14.75 -10.57 6.82
C SER A 80 14.00 -10.34 8.15
N LEU A 81 14.25 -11.14 9.19
CA LEU A 81 13.70 -10.91 10.53
C LEU A 81 14.23 -9.62 11.15
N ILE A 82 15.53 -9.35 11.07
CA ILE A 82 16.12 -8.12 11.60
C ILE A 82 15.54 -6.90 10.89
N LEU A 83 15.45 -6.94 9.55
CA LEU A 83 14.94 -5.82 8.77
C LEU A 83 13.44 -5.57 9.00
N SER A 84 12.64 -6.64 9.08
CA SER A 84 11.19 -6.54 9.31
C SER A 84 10.81 -6.17 10.76
N THR A 85 11.73 -6.33 11.72
CA THR A 85 11.49 -5.95 13.13
C THR A 85 12.20 -4.65 13.48
N ILE A 86 13.52 -4.72 13.67
CA ILE A 86 14.36 -3.59 14.10
C ILE A 86 14.36 -2.50 13.03
N GLY A 87 14.47 -2.88 11.76
CA GLY A 87 14.45 -1.92 10.64
C GLY A 87 13.16 -1.11 10.62
N VAL A 88 12.01 -1.76 10.68
CA VAL A 88 10.69 -1.09 10.69
C VAL A 88 10.48 -0.22 11.93
N ILE A 89 10.90 -0.68 13.11
CA ILE A 89 10.81 0.13 14.34
C ILE A 89 11.64 1.41 14.21
N LEU A 90 12.89 1.29 13.74
CA LEU A 90 13.78 2.43 13.58
C LEU A 90 13.27 3.41 12.53
N THR A 91 12.84 2.93 11.35
CA THR A 91 12.31 3.80 10.30
C THR A 91 11.03 4.49 10.75
N SER A 92 10.10 3.77 11.38
CA SER A 92 8.85 4.35 11.87
C SER A 92 9.09 5.42 12.94
N LEU A 93 10.02 5.16 13.88
CA LEU A 93 10.33 6.09 14.96
C LEU A 93 11.06 7.33 14.45
N LEU A 94 12.08 7.16 13.58
CA LEU A 94 12.77 8.28 12.96
C LEU A 94 11.81 9.15 12.15
N THR A 95 10.94 8.54 11.34
CA THR A 95 9.96 9.26 10.54
C THR A 95 8.95 9.99 11.43
N GLY A 96 8.44 9.34 12.48
CA GLY A 96 7.51 9.96 13.42
C GLY A 96 8.13 11.11 14.23
N VAL A 97 9.40 11.00 14.60
CA VAL A 97 10.15 12.10 15.25
C VAL A 97 10.34 13.27 14.29
N LEU A 98 10.70 13.01 13.03
CA LEU A 98 10.83 14.06 12.01
C LEU A 98 9.49 14.76 11.76
N ILE A 99 8.38 14.02 11.69
CA ILE A 99 7.04 14.59 11.55
C ILE A 99 6.71 15.49 12.75
N HIS A 100 7.02 15.08 13.97
CA HIS A 100 6.81 15.90 15.17
C HIS A 100 7.56 17.24 15.07
N PHE A 101 8.84 17.22 14.70
CA PHE A 101 9.65 18.44 14.67
C PHE A 101 9.36 19.34 13.46
N ILE A 102 9.13 18.77 12.28
CA ILE A 102 8.94 19.52 11.03
C ILE A 102 7.50 20.02 10.91
N LEU A 103 6.52 19.12 11.11
CA LEU A 103 5.10 19.43 10.93
C LEU A 103 4.42 19.89 12.23
N ARG A 104 5.11 19.80 13.37
CA ARG A 104 4.64 20.26 14.70
C ARG A 104 3.36 19.56 15.17
N PHE A 105 3.15 18.30 14.75
CA PHE A 105 2.05 17.46 15.22
C PHE A 105 2.31 16.95 16.65
N GLY A 106 1.28 16.46 17.34
CA GLY A 106 1.48 15.78 18.62
C GLY A 106 2.30 14.50 18.48
N TRP A 107 2.91 14.03 19.57
CA TRP A 107 3.76 12.84 19.59
C TRP A 107 3.04 11.57 19.16
N ILE A 108 1.76 11.44 19.56
CA ILE A 108 0.98 10.23 19.29
C ILE A 108 0.62 10.18 17.81
N GLU A 109 0.13 11.30 17.26
CA GLU A 109 -0.23 11.44 15.86
C GLU A 109 0.98 11.25 14.95
N SER A 110 2.13 11.84 15.31
CA SER A 110 3.35 11.73 14.51
C SER A 110 3.89 10.30 14.49
N LEU A 111 3.89 9.59 15.63
CA LEU A 111 4.31 8.20 15.72
C LEU A 111 3.33 7.26 14.99
N LEU A 112 2.03 7.55 15.03
CA LEU A 112 1.03 6.79 14.25
C LEU A 112 1.27 6.93 12.76
N ILE A 113 1.50 8.15 12.26
CA ILE A 113 1.83 8.37 10.83
C ILE A 113 3.15 7.68 10.47
N GLY A 114 4.16 7.79 11.33
CA GLY A 114 5.44 7.09 11.15
C GLY A 114 5.27 5.58 11.02
N SER A 115 4.43 4.97 11.85
CA SER A 115 4.09 3.53 11.80
C SER A 115 3.41 3.13 10.48
N ILE A 116 2.48 3.95 9.98
CA ILE A 116 1.80 3.70 8.69
C ILE A 116 2.83 3.70 7.54
N ILE A 117 3.75 4.67 7.54
CA ILE A 117 4.77 4.81 6.49
C ILE A 117 5.82 3.68 6.56
N GLY A 118 6.12 3.18 7.76
CA GLY A 118 7.11 2.11 7.96
C GLY A 118 6.73 0.76 7.37
N SER A 119 5.45 0.52 7.08
CA SER A 119 4.95 -0.72 6.47
C SER A 119 5.24 -0.75 4.96
N THR A 120 6.37 -1.35 4.56
CA THR A 120 6.79 -1.44 3.15
C THR A 120 6.03 -2.52 2.36
N ASP A 121 5.48 -2.19 1.19
CA ASP A 121 4.85 -3.15 0.26
C ASP A 121 5.76 -3.50 -0.93
N TYR A 122 6.32 -4.72 -0.91
CA TYR A 122 7.17 -5.24 -1.99
C TYR A 122 6.38 -5.69 -3.23
N ALA A 123 5.15 -6.19 -3.06
CA ALA A 123 4.37 -6.77 -4.16
C ALA A 123 4.04 -5.74 -5.25
N SER A 124 4.03 -4.46 -4.88
CA SER A 124 3.79 -3.35 -5.78
C SER A 124 4.98 -2.95 -6.66
N VAL A 125 6.20 -3.34 -6.30
CA VAL A 125 7.46 -2.98 -6.99
C VAL A 125 8.11 -4.19 -7.69
N SER A 126 7.73 -5.41 -7.32
CA SER A 126 8.19 -6.64 -7.97
C SER A 126 7.51 -6.85 -9.33
N ASN A 127 7.88 -6.04 -10.32
CA ASN A 127 7.44 -6.18 -11.71
C ASN A 127 8.29 -7.21 -12.46
#